data_AF-E3EGV3-F1
#
_entry.id   AF-E3EGV3-F1
#
_cell.length_a   1.000
_cell.length_b   1.000
_cell.length_c   1.000
_cell.angle_alpha   90.00
_cell.angle_beta   90.00
_cell.angle_gamma   90.00
#
_symmetry.space_group_name_H-M   'P 1'
#
loop_
_entity.id
_entity.type
_entity.pdbx_description
1 polymer ?
#
loop_
_entity_poly.entity_id
_entity_poly.type
_entity_poly.pdbx_seq_one_letter_code
_entity_poly.pdbx_strand_id
1 'polypeptide(L)'
;MSRLADQQISFWLGSRRGIGMIGMGVLACMLPLAIGFVSAKMNPTTSQQGAILLAIVFPAFLLAILQSRLLISYTLVVWAVGPEIRRIADWLEGTYHSVSLLSVAPLLVSSMLIIPVLRGIHLAEKPLTRIAVFFGIELAYGSVVGLFKNGIVFAYDLANYVVPLLLLPYLAIKPMKAKELDRLLYSYANIAVLVAIYGIIQYLTVPPWDAFWMNHVEMNSIGMPEPLQIRVFSSMNSPGPCAIFLAMALVPMLMEKRWRGTLGWIGVLLTVVCLLVTLVRSAWLIAFVMLLAYILSSSSKGKWKTLFQLAIVGLLLYIIVPKLPGAEGLVARMQTLTDIQQDHSYNERLDLLHTMLPAITSNPVGQGIGSVGIGTKLDNGGDLGELGIMDNGYIAIFLTFGICGAFFFFGGLIVIIKRLLVRIAERNSSQPYIRLALATWAGAVASLISDNGFPGMRGYLIWMMIGIGLWAKDVIAERR
;
A
#
# COMPACT_ATOMS: atom_id res chain seq x y z
N MET A 1 -26.29 -57.22 -10.65
CA MET A 1 -25.32 -56.13 -10.37
C MET A 1 -25.83 -54.74 -10.76
N SER A 2 -26.68 -54.56 -11.79
CA SER A 2 -27.22 -53.22 -12.16
C SER A 2 -28.13 -52.58 -11.08
N ARG A 3 -29.07 -53.34 -10.50
CA ARG A 3 -30.00 -52.81 -9.46
C ARG A 3 -29.31 -52.32 -8.18
N LEU A 4 -28.13 -52.86 -7.84
CA LEU A 4 -27.38 -52.44 -6.65
C LEU A 4 -26.62 -51.13 -6.91
N ALA A 5 -26.11 -50.92 -8.13
CA ALA A 5 -25.50 -49.64 -8.52
C ALA A 5 -26.55 -48.50 -8.55
N ASP A 6 -27.75 -48.76 -9.08
CA ASP A 6 -28.84 -47.78 -9.13
C ASP A 6 -29.37 -47.39 -7.73
N GLN A 7 -29.44 -48.35 -6.80
CA GLN A 7 -29.82 -48.06 -5.40
C GLN A 7 -28.74 -47.27 -4.65
N GLN A 8 -27.46 -47.52 -4.95
CA GLN A 8 -26.36 -46.81 -4.31
C GLN A 8 -26.24 -45.37 -4.81
N ILE A 9 -26.51 -45.14 -6.11
CA ILE A 9 -26.57 -43.80 -6.73
C ILE A 9 -27.77 -43.01 -6.21
N SER A 10 -28.96 -43.62 -6.08
CA SER A 10 -30.15 -42.93 -5.57
C SER A 10 -30.03 -42.54 -4.09
N PHE A 11 -29.40 -43.38 -3.26
CA PHE A 11 -29.09 -43.05 -1.86
C PHE A 11 -28.04 -41.92 -1.74
N TRP A 12 -27.06 -41.90 -2.65
CA TRP A 12 -26.05 -40.83 -2.71
C TRP A 12 -26.67 -39.49 -3.09
N LEU A 13 -27.52 -39.47 -4.12
CA LEU A 13 -28.28 -38.32 -4.62
C LEU A 13 -29.27 -37.76 -3.60
N GLY A 14 -29.85 -38.60 -2.74
CA GLY A 14 -30.78 -38.17 -1.67
C GLY A 14 -30.11 -37.60 -0.41
N SER A 15 -28.79 -37.69 -0.28
CA SER A 15 -28.05 -37.15 0.87
C SER A 15 -27.73 -35.66 0.68
N ARG A 16 -27.77 -34.86 1.76
CA ARG A 16 -27.33 -33.44 1.74
C ARG A 16 -25.93 -33.24 1.15
N ARG A 17 -25.06 -34.25 1.23
CA ARG A 17 -23.70 -34.23 0.66
C ARG A 17 -23.69 -34.46 -0.86
N GLY A 18 -24.53 -35.36 -1.38
CA GLY A 18 -24.67 -35.60 -2.83
C GLY A 18 -25.31 -34.43 -3.57
N ILE A 19 -26.35 -33.83 -3.00
CA ILE A 19 -26.97 -32.59 -3.52
C ILE A 19 -25.96 -31.44 -3.52
N GLY A 20 -25.15 -31.33 -2.45
CA GLY A 20 -24.07 -30.34 -2.36
C GLY A 20 -22.97 -30.54 -3.41
N MET A 21 -22.58 -31.79 -3.69
CA MET A 21 -21.59 -32.10 -4.72
C MET A 21 -22.09 -31.85 -6.14
N ILE A 22 -23.36 -32.14 -6.42
CA ILE A 22 -23.98 -31.83 -7.71
C ILE A 22 -24.14 -30.32 -7.87
N GLY A 23 -24.53 -29.61 -6.82
CA GLY A 23 -24.54 -28.14 -6.82
C GLY A 23 -23.16 -27.54 -7.09
N MET A 24 -22.10 -28.08 -6.47
CA MET A 24 -20.73 -27.67 -6.76
C MET A 24 -20.28 -28.05 -8.18
N GLY A 25 -20.66 -29.21 -8.70
CA GLY A 25 -20.38 -29.62 -10.07
C GLY A 25 -21.08 -28.75 -11.11
N VAL A 26 -22.35 -28.41 -10.89
CA VAL A 26 -23.12 -27.48 -11.73
C VAL A 26 -22.50 -26.09 -11.67
N LEU A 27 -22.14 -25.58 -10.48
CA LEU A 27 -21.44 -24.30 -10.35
C LEU A 27 -20.08 -24.31 -11.06
N ALA A 28 -19.32 -25.41 -10.95
CA ALA A 28 -18.02 -25.56 -11.61
C ALA A 28 -18.12 -25.59 -13.14
N CYS A 29 -19.24 -26.04 -13.71
CA CYS A 29 -19.50 -26.00 -15.15
C CYS A 29 -20.17 -24.69 -15.61
N MET A 30 -21.04 -24.10 -14.80
CA MET A 30 -21.76 -22.87 -15.12
C MET A 30 -20.89 -21.63 -15.01
N LEU A 31 -19.93 -21.59 -14.08
CA LEU A 31 -19.07 -20.42 -13.90
C LEU A 31 -18.17 -20.16 -15.13
N PRO A 32 -17.49 -21.16 -15.72
CA PRO A 32 -16.72 -20.96 -16.95
C PRO A 32 -17.60 -20.59 -18.15
N LEU A 33 -18.81 -21.17 -18.27
CA LEU A 33 -19.77 -20.83 -19.33
C LEU A 33 -20.28 -19.39 -19.19
N ALA A 34 -20.58 -18.94 -17.97
CA ALA A 34 -20.98 -17.57 -17.70
C ALA A 34 -19.83 -16.58 -17.99
N ILE A 35 -18.60 -16.90 -17.56
CA ILE A 35 -17.40 -16.10 -17.88
C ILE A 35 -17.20 -16.04 -19.40
N GLY A 36 -17.29 -17.17 -20.10
CA GLY A 36 -17.17 -17.23 -21.56
C GLY A 36 -18.26 -16.44 -22.28
N PHE A 37 -19.51 -16.51 -21.82
CA PHE A 37 -20.63 -15.76 -22.40
C PHE A 37 -20.50 -14.24 -22.19
N VAL A 38 -20.07 -13.81 -20.99
CA VAL A 38 -19.81 -12.40 -20.71
C VAL A 38 -18.63 -11.91 -21.53
N SER A 39 -17.52 -12.66 -21.55
CA SER A 39 -16.32 -12.36 -22.33
C SER A 39 -16.64 -12.19 -23.83
N ALA A 40 -17.49 -13.05 -24.40
CA ALA A 40 -17.90 -12.97 -25.80
C ALA A 40 -18.72 -11.70 -26.16
N LYS A 41 -19.30 -11.02 -25.17
CA LYS A 41 -20.07 -9.77 -25.35
C LYS A 41 -19.26 -8.51 -25.07
N MET A 42 -18.06 -8.65 -24.51
CA MET A 42 -17.20 -7.51 -24.18
C MET A 42 -16.33 -7.11 -25.38
N ASN A 43 -15.93 -5.83 -25.42
CA ASN A 43 -14.85 -5.39 -26.30
C ASN A 43 -13.61 -6.27 -26.06
N PRO A 44 -12.91 -6.77 -27.12
CA PRO A 44 -11.68 -7.55 -26.98
C PRO A 44 -10.68 -7.01 -25.94
N THR A 45 -10.50 -5.69 -25.89
CA THR A 45 -9.56 -5.02 -24.98
C THR A 45 -9.99 -5.17 -23.52
N THR A 46 -11.26 -4.87 -23.22
CA THR A 46 -11.85 -5.06 -21.89
C THR A 46 -11.89 -6.53 -21.47
N SER A 47 -12.11 -7.44 -22.42
CA SER A 47 -12.08 -8.88 -22.18
C SER A 47 -10.67 -9.36 -21.80
N GLN A 48 -9.63 -8.88 -22.49
CA GLN A 48 -8.23 -9.21 -22.16
C GLN A 48 -7.82 -8.66 -20.79
N GLN A 49 -8.14 -7.39 -20.49
CA GLN A 49 -7.90 -6.82 -19.17
C GLN A 49 -8.65 -7.60 -18.08
N GLY A 50 -9.88 -8.04 -18.35
CA GLY A 50 -10.66 -8.89 -17.46
C GLY A 50 -10.00 -10.24 -17.19
N ALA A 51 -9.47 -10.89 -18.22
CA ALA A 51 -8.77 -12.17 -18.08
C ALA A 51 -7.49 -12.04 -17.23
N ILE A 52 -6.68 -11.01 -17.48
CA ILE A 52 -5.47 -10.72 -16.69
C ILE A 52 -5.86 -10.43 -15.23
N LEU A 53 -6.89 -9.61 -15.02
CA LEU A 53 -7.39 -9.29 -13.68
C LEU A 53 -7.82 -10.55 -12.92
N LEU A 54 -8.59 -11.44 -13.56
CA LEU A 54 -9.02 -12.70 -12.96
C LEU A 54 -7.83 -13.61 -12.63
N ALA A 55 -6.83 -13.69 -13.51
CA ALA A 55 -5.61 -14.45 -13.27
C ALA A 55 -4.82 -13.93 -12.06
N ILE A 56 -4.85 -12.62 -11.80
CA ILE A 56 -4.21 -11.99 -10.64
C ILE A 56 -5.06 -12.18 -9.36
N VAL A 57 -6.38 -12.09 -9.45
CA VAL A 57 -7.30 -12.21 -8.29
C VAL A 57 -7.46 -13.65 -7.81
N PHE A 58 -7.49 -14.62 -8.73
CA PHE A 58 -7.78 -16.01 -8.41
C PHE A 58 -6.82 -16.65 -7.39
N PRO A 59 -5.48 -16.46 -7.46
CA PRO A 59 -4.58 -16.95 -6.43
C PRO A 59 -4.85 -16.33 -5.05
N ALA A 60 -5.22 -15.04 -4.97
CA ALA A 60 -5.58 -14.40 -3.72
C ALA A 60 -6.85 -15.03 -3.12
N PHE A 61 -7.86 -15.29 -3.96
CA PHE A 61 -9.08 -15.97 -3.56
C PHE A 61 -8.81 -17.38 -3.02
N LEU A 62 -7.98 -18.17 -3.71
CA LEU A 62 -7.57 -19.50 -3.24
C LEU A 62 -6.83 -19.42 -1.91
N LEU A 63 -5.84 -18.52 -1.79
CA LEU A 63 -5.10 -18.31 -0.54
C LEU A 63 -6.03 -17.86 0.61
N ALA A 64 -7.06 -17.08 0.32
CA ALA A 64 -8.05 -16.63 1.30
C ALA A 64 -8.96 -17.76 1.77
N ILE A 65 -9.48 -18.60 0.85
CA ILE A 65 -10.31 -19.77 1.19
C ILE A 65 -9.53 -20.78 2.01
N LEU A 66 -8.30 -21.08 1.58
CA LEU A 66 -7.37 -21.99 2.24
C LEU A 66 -6.83 -21.43 3.56
N GLN A 67 -7.18 -20.18 3.91
CA GLN A 67 -6.63 -19.46 5.04
C GLN A 67 -5.10 -19.57 5.08
N SER A 68 -4.44 -19.33 3.95
CA SER A 68 -2.99 -19.29 3.90
C SER A 68 -2.47 -17.99 4.52
N ARG A 69 -1.31 -18.07 5.18
CA ARG A 69 -0.59 -16.88 5.69
C ARG A 69 0.20 -16.19 4.58
N LEU A 70 0.37 -16.84 3.43
CA LEU A 70 1.02 -16.25 2.25
C LEU A 70 0.14 -15.20 1.56
N LEU A 71 -1.13 -15.07 1.96
CA LEU A 71 -2.06 -14.10 1.38
C LEU A 71 -1.50 -12.66 1.45
N ILE A 72 -0.97 -12.23 2.60
CA ILE A 72 -0.39 -10.88 2.74
C ILE A 72 0.84 -10.70 1.83
N SER A 73 1.69 -11.73 1.73
CA SER A 73 2.86 -11.66 0.84
C SER A 73 2.42 -11.59 -0.63
N TYR A 74 1.38 -12.31 -1.03
CA TYR A 74 0.84 -12.25 -2.37
C TYR A 74 0.22 -10.88 -2.68
N THR A 75 -0.61 -10.34 -1.78
CA THR A 75 -1.20 -9.00 -1.95
C THR A 75 -0.12 -7.94 -2.06
N LEU A 76 0.95 -8.04 -1.27
CA LEU A 76 2.11 -7.14 -1.34
C LEU A 76 2.84 -7.19 -2.70
N VAL A 77 3.00 -8.39 -3.29
CA VAL A 77 3.56 -8.54 -4.66
C VAL A 77 2.65 -7.86 -5.68
N VAL A 78 1.34 -8.04 -5.58
CA VAL A 78 0.38 -7.42 -6.52
C VAL A 78 0.39 -5.89 -6.39
N TRP A 79 0.49 -5.34 -5.19
CA TRP A 79 0.70 -3.90 -5.01
C TRP A 79 2.00 -3.40 -5.66
N ALA A 80 3.08 -4.17 -5.57
CA ALA A 80 4.36 -3.80 -6.12
C ALA A 80 4.39 -3.86 -7.66
N VAL A 81 3.74 -4.86 -8.28
CA VAL A 81 3.89 -5.20 -9.71
C VAL A 81 2.63 -4.89 -10.54
N GLY A 82 1.47 -4.68 -9.91
CA GLY A 82 0.21 -4.40 -10.62
C GLY A 82 0.29 -3.25 -11.64
N PRO A 83 0.87 -2.08 -11.29
CA PRO A 83 1.05 -0.98 -12.23
C PRO A 83 1.94 -1.32 -13.43
N GLU A 84 3.00 -2.10 -13.21
CA GLU A 84 3.88 -2.59 -14.28
C GLU A 84 3.11 -3.48 -15.28
N ILE A 85 2.29 -4.41 -14.77
CA ILE A 85 1.46 -5.27 -15.62
C ILE A 85 0.50 -4.42 -16.48
N ARG A 86 -0.10 -3.38 -15.90
CA ARG A 86 -0.93 -2.43 -16.64
C ARG A 86 -0.15 -1.75 -17.75
N ARG A 87 1.05 -1.21 -17.47
CA ARG A 87 1.85 -0.51 -18.48
C ARG A 87 2.25 -1.41 -19.64
N ILE A 88 2.66 -2.64 -19.33
CA ILE A 88 3.00 -3.64 -20.36
C ILE A 88 1.75 -3.97 -21.20
N ALA A 89 0.59 -4.14 -20.58
CA ALA A 89 -0.66 -4.39 -21.32
C ALA A 89 -1.04 -3.23 -22.23
N ASP A 90 -1.04 -2.00 -21.73
CA ASP A 90 -1.35 -0.78 -22.51
C ASP A 90 -0.35 -0.61 -23.68
N TRP A 91 0.94 -0.91 -23.46
CA TRP A 91 1.97 -0.86 -24.51
C TRP A 91 1.79 -1.94 -25.58
N LEU A 92 1.49 -3.19 -25.18
CA LEU A 92 1.24 -4.28 -26.13
C LEU A 92 -0.02 -4.03 -26.97
N GLU A 93 -1.01 -3.36 -26.40
CA GLU A 93 -2.22 -2.93 -27.10
C GLU A 93 -1.97 -1.69 -27.98
N GLY A 94 -0.92 -0.92 -27.69
CA GLY A 94 -0.62 0.36 -28.35
C GLY A 94 -1.57 1.48 -27.96
N THR A 95 -2.37 1.31 -26.89
CA THR A 95 -3.40 2.25 -26.45
C THR A 95 -3.25 2.55 -24.96
N TYR A 96 -3.11 3.83 -24.63
CA TYR A 96 -3.12 4.29 -23.24
C TYR A 96 -4.54 4.42 -22.73
N HIS A 97 -4.84 3.74 -21.63
CA HIS A 97 -6.11 3.89 -20.92
C HIS A 97 -5.90 4.77 -19.69
N SER A 98 -6.50 5.96 -19.64
CA SER A 98 -6.44 6.81 -18.43
C SER A 98 -7.08 6.11 -17.21
N VAL A 99 -8.18 5.40 -17.44
CA VAL A 99 -8.89 4.55 -16.47
C VAL A 99 -8.85 3.09 -16.93
N SER A 100 -7.89 2.32 -16.41
CA SER A 100 -7.73 0.89 -16.73
C SER A 100 -8.33 0.00 -15.66
N LEU A 101 -9.00 -1.09 -16.07
CA LEU A 101 -9.54 -2.11 -15.16
C LEU A 101 -8.43 -2.78 -14.33
N LEU A 102 -7.23 -2.89 -14.89
CA LEU A 102 -6.06 -3.47 -14.23
C LEU A 102 -5.60 -2.63 -13.02
N SER A 103 -5.95 -1.34 -12.97
CA SER A 103 -5.61 -0.45 -11.84
C SER A 103 -6.29 -0.87 -10.54
N VAL A 104 -7.41 -1.60 -10.63
CA VAL A 104 -8.16 -2.09 -9.47
C VAL A 104 -7.61 -3.43 -8.96
N ALA A 105 -6.68 -4.08 -9.69
CA ALA A 105 -6.16 -5.39 -9.32
C ALA A 105 -5.59 -5.47 -7.89
N PRO A 106 -4.77 -4.50 -7.41
CA PRO A 106 -4.28 -4.54 -6.03
C PRO A 106 -5.40 -4.43 -5.00
N LEU A 107 -6.43 -3.62 -5.27
CA LEU A 107 -7.59 -3.46 -4.40
C LEU A 107 -8.43 -4.74 -4.36
N LEU A 108 -8.70 -5.38 -5.51
CA LEU A 108 -9.48 -6.64 -5.54
C LEU A 108 -8.73 -7.80 -4.89
N VAL A 109 -7.41 -7.89 -5.10
CA VAL A 109 -6.59 -8.91 -4.44
C VAL A 109 -6.57 -8.70 -2.93
N SER A 110 -6.37 -7.47 -2.46
CA SER A 110 -6.40 -7.17 -1.03
C SER A 110 -7.79 -7.30 -0.41
N SER A 111 -8.87 -7.07 -1.16
CA SER A 111 -10.23 -7.25 -0.65
C SER A 111 -10.53 -8.71 -0.29
N MET A 112 -9.81 -9.68 -0.86
CA MET A 112 -9.91 -11.10 -0.47
C MET A 112 -9.57 -11.36 1.01
N LEU A 113 -8.90 -10.41 1.70
CA LEU A 113 -8.74 -10.45 3.16
C LEU A 113 -10.08 -10.47 3.90
N ILE A 114 -11.17 -10.00 3.28
CA ILE A 114 -12.52 -10.01 3.87
C ILE A 114 -13.00 -11.43 4.19
N ILE A 115 -12.62 -12.43 3.39
CA ILE A 115 -13.07 -13.83 3.56
C ILE A 115 -12.63 -14.39 4.93
N PRO A 116 -11.32 -14.42 5.27
CA PRO A 116 -10.88 -14.85 6.59
C PRO A 116 -11.34 -13.91 7.71
N VAL A 117 -11.48 -12.60 7.46
CA VAL A 117 -11.98 -11.64 8.46
C VAL A 117 -13.42 -11.97 8.85
N LEU A 118 -14.33 -12.13 7.88
CA LEU A 118 -15.74 -12.45 8.15
C LEU A 118 -15.89 -13.80 8.86
N ARG A 119 -15.07 -14.80 8.48
CA ARG A 119 -15.07 -16.12 9.14
C ARG A 119 -14.69 -16.07 10.62
N GLY A 120 -13.88 -15.10 11.03
CA GLY A 120 -13.35 -15.01 12.40
C GLY A 120 -13.73 -13.72 13.14
N ILE A 121 -14.67 -12.93 12.64
CA ILE A 121 -15.03 -11.64 13.24
C ILE A 121 -15.56 -11.78 14.67
N HIS A 122 -16.15 -12.93 15.00
CA HIS A 122 -16.59 -13.27 16.35
C HIS A 122 -15.43 -13.41 17.36
N LEU A 123 -14.17 -13.49 16.89
CA LEU A 123 -12.96 -13.52 17.71
C LEU A 123 -12.36 -12.12 17.94
N ALA A 124 -13.04 -11.06 17.49
CA ALA A 124 -12.54 -9.70 17.61
C ALA A 124 -12.33 -9.27 19.06
N GLU A 125 -11.09 -8.87 19.39
CA GLU A 125 -10.75 -8.35 20.71
C GLU A 125 -11.18 -6.87 20.85
N LYS A 126 -11.42 -6.41 22.09
CA LYS A 126 -11.79 -5.02 22.39
C LYS A 126 -10.91 -3.94 21.74
N PRO A 127 -9.55 -4.08 21.66
CA PRO A 127 -8.72 -3.11 20.98
C PRO A 127 -9.06 -2.94 19.50
N LEU A 128 -9.35 -4.05 18.80
CA LEU A 128 -9.78 -4.02 17.41
C LEU A 128 -11.12 -3.30 17.28
N THR A 129 -12.11 -3.67 18.12
CA THR A 129 -13.43 -3.03 18.10
C THR A 129 -13.34 -1.53 18.29
N ARG A 130 -12.51 -1.07 19.23
CA ARG A 130 -12.32 0.37 19.47
C ARG A 130 -11.73 1.06 18.26
N ILE A 131 -10.67 0.51 17.66
CA ILE A 131 -10.07 1.06 16.43
C ILE A 131 -11.10 1.10 15.30
N ALA A 132 -11.83 0.00 15.10
CA ALA A 132 -12.85 -0.13 14.06
C ALA A 132 -14.01 0.86 14.23
N VAL A 133 -14.40 1.20 15.46
CA VAL A 133 -15.43 2.23 15.71
C VAL A 133 -14.96 3.62 15.26
N PHE A 134 -13.73 4.02 15.59
CA PHE A 134 -13.21 5.35 15.18
C PHE A 134 -13.14 5.48 13.65
N PHE A 135 -12.42 4.57 12.98
CA PHE A 135 -12.31 4.60 11.52
C PHE A 135 -13.65 4.27 10.83
N GLY A 136 -14.50 3.46 11.45
CA GLY A 136 -15.83 3.13 10.93
C GLY A 136 -16.78 4.34 10.91
N ILE A 137 -16.77 5.17 11.97
CA ILE A 137 -17.59 6.38 12.01
C ILE A 137 -17.08 7.41 11.01
N GLU A 138 -15.77 7.63 10.94
CA GLU A 138 -15.13 8.49 9.94
C GLU A 138 -15.52 8.07 8.51
N LEU A 139 -15.32 6.79 8.17
CA LEU A 139 -15.61 6.27 6.84
C LEU A 139 -17.11 6.33 6.53
N ALA A 140 -17.98 6.00 7.50
CA ALA A 140 -19.42 6.12 7.31
C ALA A 140 -19.84 7.58 7.05
N TYR A 141 -19.31 8.52 7.84
CA TYR A 141 -19.58 9.95 7.65
C TYR A 141 -19.11 10.44 6.27
N GLY A 142 -17.85 10.19 5.93
CA GLY A 142 -17.28 10.58 4.63
C GLY A 142 -17.98 9.91 3.45
N SER A 143 -18.48 8.68 3.63
CA SER A 143 -19.24 7.95 2.62
C SER A 143 -20.61 8.57 2.38
N VAL A 144 -21.32 8.97 3.43
CA VAL A 144 -22.63 9.65 3.29
C VAL A 144 -22.45 10.94 2.50
N VAL A 145 -21.48 11.79 2.89
CA VAL A 145 -21.22 13.05 2.18
C VAL A 145 -20.75 12.79 0.74
N GLY A 146 -19.85 11.82 0.55
CA GLY A 146 -19.29 11.46 -0.76
C GLY A 146 -20.32 10.89 -1.73
N LEU A 147 -21.25 10.06 -1.26
CA LEU A 147 -22.31 9.50 -2.08
C LEU A 147 -23.22 10.59 -2.68
N PHE A 148 -23.51 11.64 -1.89
CA PHE A 148 -24.33 12.76 -2.37
C PHE A 148 -23.57 13.74 -3.26
N LYS A 149 -22.25 13.89 -3.08
CA LYS A 149 -21.46 14.92 -3.77
C LYS A 149 -20.62 14.43 -4.95
N ASN A 150 -20.12 13.19 -4.90
CA ASN A 150 -19.04 12.71 -5.80
C ASN A 150 -19.42 11.46 -6.62
N GLY A 151 -20.68 11.02 -6.56
CA GLY A 151 -21.22 9.96 -7.44
C GLY A 151 -20.42 8.65 -7.40
N ILE A 152 -19.96 8.18 -8.56
CA ILE A 152 -19.23 6.90 -8.69
C ILE A 152 -17.78 6.96 -8.19
N VAL A 153 -17.17 8.16 -8.17
CA VAL A 153 -15.80 8.39 -7.68
C VAL A 153 -15.66 7.93 -6.23
N PHE A 154 -16.69 8.19 -5.44
CA PHE A 154 -16.79 7.78 -4.05
C PHE A 154 -16.47 6.28 -3.86
N ALA A 155 -16.96 5.40 -4.73
CA ALA A 155 -16.80 3.96 -4.55
C ALA A 155 -15.32 3.53 -4.69
N TYR A 156 -14.61 4.11 -5.65
CA TYR A 156 -13.19 3.85 -5.87
C TYR A 156 -12.33 4.38 -4.71
N ASP A 157 -12.57 5.61 -4.27
CA ASP A 157 -11.82 6.19 -3.17
C ASP A 157 -12.14 5.51 -1.84
N LEU A 158 -13.40 5.14 -1.59
CA LEU A 158 -13.78 4.35 -0.42
C LEU A 158 -13.03 3.00 -0.41
N ALA A 159 -12.94 2.32 -1.55
CA ALA A 159 -12.18 1.08 -1.66
C ALA A 159 -10.70 1.30 -1.31
N ASN A 160 -10.11 2.43 -1.71
CA ASN A 160 -8.73 2.79 -1.37
C ASN A 160 -8.52 3.03 0.13
N TYR A 161 -9.54 3.42 0.89
CA TYR A 161 -9.45 3.49 2.36
C TYR A 161 -9.74 2.14 3.03
N VAL A 162 -10.87 1.53 2.69
CA VAL A 162 -11.39 0.33 3.37
C VAL A 162 -10.50 -0.87 3.15
N VAL A 163 -10.06 -1.12 1.91
CA VAL A 163 -9.35 -2.35 1.57
C VAL A 163 -8.00 -2.44 2.29
N PRO A 164 -7.13 -1.41 2.30
CA PRO A 164 -5.95 -1.40 3.16
C PRO A 164 -6.24 -1.61 4.65
N LEU A 165 -7.32 -0.99 5.15
CA LEU A 165 -7.69 -1.06 6.57
C LEU A 165 -8.06 -2.49 7.01
N LEU A 166 -8.52 -3.37 6.09
CA LEU A 166 -8.81 -4.78 6.36
C LEU A 166 -7.61 -5.58 6.90
N LEU A 167 -6.38 -5.08 6.73
CA LEU A 167 -5.20 -5.70 7.32
C LEU A 167 -5.24 -5.73 8.85
N LEU A 168 -5.84 -4.71 9.50
CA LEU A 168 -5.96 -4.66 10.96
C LEU A 168 -6.85 -5.80 11.49
N PRO A 169 -8.13 -5.94 11.08
CA PRO A 169 -8.95 -7.06 11.53
C PRO A 169 -8.38 -8.41 11.07
N TYR A 170 -7.75 -8.51 9.90
CA TYR A 170 -7.09 -9.76 9.47
C TYR A 170 -6.01 -10.20 10.46
N LEU A 171 -5.09 -9.31 10.81
CA LEU A 171 -3.97 -9.60 11.72
C LEU A 171 -4.43 -9.79 13.17
N ALA A 172 -5.53 -9.15 13.56
CA ALA A 172 -6.15 -9.33 14.87
C ALA A 172 -6.82 -10.71 15.02
N ILE A 173 -7.56 -11.15 14.00
CA ILE A 173 -8.28 -12.43 13.99
C ILE A 173 -7.31 -13.59 13.76
N LYS A 174 -6.29 -13.37 12.94
CA LYS A 174 -5.27 -14.36 12.63
C LYS A 174 -3.86 -13.85 12.96
N PRO A 175 -3.52 -13.74 14.26
CA PRO A 175 -2.20 -13.31 14.68
C PRO A 175 -1.10 -14.23 14.16
N MET A 176 -0.03 -13.60 13.68
CA MET A 176 1.14 -14.29 13.13
C MET A 176 2.20 -14.53 14.20
N LYS A 177 2.82 -15.71 14.16
CA LYS A 177 3.96 -16.05 15.02
C LYS A 177 5.20 -15.28 14.56
N ALA A 178 6.17 -15.09 15.44
CA ALA A 178 7.41 -14.38 15.13
C ALA A 178 8.10 -14.89 13.85
N LYS A 179 8.22 -16.20 13.65
CA LYS A 179 8.82 -16.79 12.43
C LYS A 179 8.09 -16.39 11.14
N GLU A 180 6.78 -16.22 11.21
CA GLU A 180 5.96 -15.88 10.04
C GLU A 180 6.00 -14.38 9.77
N LEU A 181 6.06 -13.55 10.81
CA LEU A 181 6.31 -12.11 10.71
C LEU A 181 7.69 -11.83 10.13
N ASP A 182 8.71 -12.54 10.63
CA ASP A 182 10.07 -12.50 10.08
C ASP A 182 10.07 -12.88 8.60
N ARG A 183 9.34 -13.93 8.21
CA ARG A 183 9.19 -14.32 6.81
C ARG A 183 8.47 -13.26 5.97
N LEU A 184 7.42 -12.62 6.50
CA LEU A 184 6.69 -11.57 5.79
C LEU A 184 7.58 -10.35 5.54
N LEU A 185 8.29 -9.87 6.56
CA LEU A 185 9.22 -8.73 6.43
C LEU A 185 10.42 -9.08 5.55
N TYR A 186 10.92 -10.32 5.62
CA TYR A 186 11.94 -10.84 4.72
C TYR A 186 11.46 -10.87 3.25
N SER A 187 10.23 -11.33 3.00
CA SER A 187 9.61 -11.29 1.68
C SER A 187 9.44 -9.85 1.19
N TYR A 188 9.00 -8.92 2.06
CA TYR A 188 8.88 -7.51 1.70
C TYR A 188 10.23 -6.91 1.28
N ALA A 189 11.30 -7.19 2.03
CA ALA A 189 12.65 -6.76 1.67
C ALA A 189 13.09 -7.30 0.30
N ASN A 190 12.84 -8.58 0.02
CA ASN A 190 13.15 -9.15 -1.30
C ASN A 190 12.35 -8.50 -2.43
N ILE A 191 11.06 -8.23 -2.22
CA ILE A 191 10.22 -7.52 -3.20
C ILE A 191 10.76 -6.11 -3.42
N ALA A 192 11.10 -5.37 -2.35
CA ALA A 192 11.70 -4.04 -2.45
C ALA A 192 13.04 -4.05 -3.18
N VAL A 193 13.85 -5.09 -3.03
CA VAL A 193 15.08 -5.27 -3.80
C VAL A 193 14.78 -5.50 -5.29
N LEU A 194 13.77 -6.30 -5.63
CA LEU A 194 13.36 -6.47 -7.04
C LEU A 194 12.86 -5.18 -7.66
N VAL A 195 12.01 -4.43 -6.92
CA VAL A 195 11.57 -3.08 -7.30
C VAL A 195 12.77 -2.14 -7.47
N ALA A 196 13.78 -2.24 -6.60
CA ALA A 196 14.97 -1.41 -6.70
C ALA A 196 15.83 -1.76 -7.93
N ILE A 197 16.03 -3.05 -8.21
CA ILE A 197 16.75 -3.52 -9.40
C ILE A 197 16.04 -3.03 -10.66
N TYR A 198 14.72 -3.23 -10.74
CA TYR A 198 13.94 -2.75 -11.88
C TYR A 198 14.00 -1.22 -12.01
N GLY A 199 13.93 -0.48 -10.91
CA GLY A 199 14.04 0.97 -10.93
C GLY A 199 15.40 1.48 -11.43
N ILE A 200 16.49 0.78 -11.09
CA ILE A 200 17.82 1.08 -11.63
C ILE A 200 17.89 0.77 -13.13
N ILE A 201 17.31 -0.35 -13.57
CA ILE A 201 17.20 -0.67 -15.02
C ILE A 201 16.39 0.40 -15.74
N GLN A 202 15.25 0.81 -15.16
CA GLN A 202 14.39 1.88 -15.68
C GLN A 202 15.17 3.19 -15.83
N TYR A 203 15.96 3.57 -14.84
CA TYR A 203 16.80 4.77 -14.88
C TYR A 203 17.85 4.74 -16.00
N LEU A 204 18.48 3.59 -16.22
CA LEU A 204 19.60 3.44 -17.16
C LEU A 204 19.15 3.21 -18.60
N THR A 205 17.99 2.61 -18.83
CA THR A 205 17.59 2.11 -20.16
C THR A 205 16.26 2.65 -20.67
N VAL A 206 15.35 3.06 -19.78
CA VAL A 206 13.97 3.45 -20.11
C VAL A 206 13.27 2.40 -20.98
N PRO A 207 12.72 1.33 -20.38
CA PRO A 207 12.00 0.32 -21.13
C PRO A 207 10.87 0.89 -22.01
N PRO A 208 10.58 0.30 -23.19
CA PRO A 208 9.63 0.86 -24.15
C PRO A 208 8.22 1.10 -23.59
N TRP A 209 7.75 0.21 -22.72
CA TRP A 209 6.44 0.36 -22.08
C TRP A 209 6.40 1.49 -21.04
N ASP A 210 7.52 1.77 -20.37
CA ASP A 210 7.65 2.90 -19.45
C ASP A 210 7.71 4.21 -20.23
N ALA A 211 8.45 4.26 -21.34
CA ALA A 211 8.44 5.42 -22.25
C ALA A 211 7.04 5.68 -22.82
N PHE A 212 6.36 4.63 -23.27
CA PHE A 212 4.97 4.71 -23.74
C PHE A 212 4.07 5.30 -22.66
N TRP A 213 4.13 4.80 -21.43
CA TRP A 213 3.36 5.34 -20.32
C TRP A 213 3.67 6.81 -20.03
N MET A 214 4.95 7.19 -19.97
CA MET A 214 5.39 8.56 -19.69
C MET A 214 4.88 9.56 -20.71
N ASN A 215 4.84 9.18 -21.99
CA ASN A 215 4.35 10.03 -23.06
C ASN A 215 2.84 10.32 -22.98
N HIS A 216 2.06 9.53 -22.23
CA HIS A 216 0.60 9.64 -22.18
C HIS A 216 0.04 10.01 -20.80
N VAL A 217 0.78 9.81 -19.70
CA VAL A 217 0.27 10.01 -18.33
C VAL A 217 0.14 11.49 -17.92
N GLU A 218 0.59 12.42 -18.77
CA GLU A 218 0.56 13.88 -18.56
C GLU A 218 1.20 14.34 -17.24
N MET A 219 2.21 13.60 -16.77
CA MET A 219 2.91 13.89 -15.52
C MET A 219 4.24 14.59 -15.79
N ASN A 220 4.20 15.90 -16.09
CA ASN A 220 5.41 16.69 -16.41
C ASN A 220 6.51 16.60 -15.34
N SER A 221 6.14 16.34 -14.09
CA SER A 221 7.07 16.24 -12.97
C SER A 221 7.90 14.95 -12.95
N ILE A 222 7.64 13.96 -13.82
CA ILE A 222 8.33 12.65 -13.84
C ILE A 222 9.68 12.67 -14.57
N GLY A 223 9.97 13.74 -15.31
CA GLY A 223 11.17 13.87 -16.16
C GLY A 223 10.92 13.42 -17.61
N MET A 224 12.00 13.33 -18.38
CA MET A 224 11.94 12.95 -19.80
C MET A 224 12.12 11.44 -19.95
N PRO A 225 11.47 10.78 -20.93
CA PRO A 225 11.60 9.33 -21.19
C PRO A 225 12.95 9.00 -21.87
N GLU A 226 14.04 9.52 -21.32
CA GLU A 226 15.41 9.34 -21.79
C GLU A 226 16.29 8.81 -20.65
N PRO A 227 17.30 7.97 -20.94
CA PRO A 227 18.22 7.46 -19.94
C PRO A 227 18.78 8.57 -19.05
N LEU A 228 18.82 8.31 -17.74
CA LEU A 228 19.35 9.20 -16.71
C LEU A 228 18.53 10.48 -16.44
N GLN A 229 17.48 10.74 -17.22
CA GLN A 229 16.61 11.92 -17.09
C GLN A 229 15.26 11.64 -16.42
N ILE A 230 15.01 10.38 -16.05
CA ILE A 230 13.77 9.93 -15.39
C ILE A 230 13.89 10.06 -13.87
N ARG A 231 12.83 10.56 -13.24
CA ARG A 231 12.57 10.29 -11.82
C ARG A 231 11.98 8.90 -11.70
N VAL A 232 12.73 7.99 -11.12
CA VAL A 232 12.38 6.56 -11.12
C VAL A 232 11.08 6.31 -10.39
N PHE A 233 10.17 5.62 -11.07
CA PHE A 233 8.91 5.09 -10.51
C PHE A 233 8.89 3.57 -10.45
N SER A 234 9.91 2.91 -11.01
CA SER A 234 10.04 1.45 -11.07
C SER A 234 8.71 0.82 -11.51
N SER A 235 8.29 -0.27 -10.88
CA SER A 235 7.06 -1.01 -11.17
C SER A 235 5.77 -0.33 -10.66
N MET A 236 5.84 0.93 -10.19
CA MET A 236 4.72 1.65 -9.56
C MET A 236 4.18 2.81 -10.41
N ASN A 237 3.02 3.39 -10.05
CA ASN A 237 2.34 4.40 -10.88
C ASN A 237 3.06 5.76 -10.96
N SER A 238 3.95 6.09 -10.03
CA SER A 238 4.72 7.34 -10.04
C SER A 238 5.91 7.28 -9.06
N PRO A 239 6.84 8.26 -9.08
CA PRO A 239 8.01 8.25 -8.20
C PRO A 239 7.66 8.27 -6.72
N GLY A 240 6.57 8.95 -6.34
CA GLY A 240 6.11 9.07 -4.96
C GLY A 240 5.82 7.71 -4.29
N PRO A 241 4.86 6.91 -4.78
CA PRO A 241 4.60 5.55 -4.32
C PRO A 241 5.86 4.67 -4.28
N CYS A 242 6.69 4.70 -5.33
CA CYS A 242 7.96 3.96 -5.39
C CYS A 242 8.87 4.31 -4.23
N ALA A 243 9.09 5.61 -4.00
CA ALA A 243 9.95 6.09 -2.93
C ALA A 243 9.44 5.68 -1.55
N ILE A 244 8.13 5.79 -1.28
CA ILE A 244 7.56 5.39 0.01
C ILE A 244 7.65 3.89 0.24
N PHE A 245 7.40 3.07 -0.78
CA PHE A 245 7.55 1.62 -0.68
C PHE A 245 8.99 1.23 -0.33
N LEU A 246 9.97 1.80 -1.05
CA LEU A 246 11.39 1.55 -0.78
C LEU A 246 11.81 2.07 0.61
N ALA A 247 11.37 3.27 1.00
CA ALA A 247 11.65 3.85 2.32
C ALA A 247 11.09 2.99 3.47
N MET A 248 9.84 2.54 3.36
CA MET A 248 9.21 1.70 4.39
C MET A 248 9.81 0.29 4.46
N ALA A 249 10.38 -0.23 3.37
CA ALA A 249 11.13 -1.49 3.38
C ALA A 249 12.56 -1.31 3.94
N LEU A 250 13.20 -0.18 3.64
CA LEU A 250 14.57 0.12 4.03
C LEU A 250 14.73 0.15 5.56
N VAL A 251 13.79 0.75 6.28
CA VAL A 251 13.83 0.85 7.76
C VAL A 251 13.97 -0.53 8.44
N PRO A 252 13.06 -1.51 8.25
CA PRO A 252 13.21 -2.83 8.86
C PRO A 252 14.47 -3.56 8.41
N MET A 253 14.90 -3.41 7.15
CA MET A 253 16.17 -3.98 6.66
C MET A 253 17.37 -3.45 7.46
N LEU A 254 17.41 -2.15 7.74
CA LEU A 254 18.50 -1.55 8.51
C LEU A 254 18.48 -2.01 9.97
N MET A 255 17.30 -2.02 10.59
CA MET A 255 17.15 -2.26 12.03
C MET A 255 17.41 -3.70 12.45
N GLU A 256 16.99 -4.69 11.66
CA GLU A 256 17.07 -6.10 12.05
C GLU A 256 17.70 -6.95 10.95
N LYS A 257 18.78 -7.68 11.28
CA LYS A 257 19.51 -8.54 10.31
C LYS A 257 18.59 -9.57 9.64
N ARG A 258 17.65 -10.13 10.40
CA ARG A 258 16.69 -11.14 9.92
C ARG A 258 15.68 -10.62 8.89
N TRP A 259 15.52 -9.30 8.76
CA TRP A 259 14.60 -8.68 7.80
C TRP A 259 15.30 -8.13 6.55
N ARG A 260 16.61 -8.35 6.39
CA ARG A 260 17.42 -7.78 5.28
C ARG A 260 17.20 -8.42 3.91
N GLY A 261 16.40 -9.48 3.82
CA GLY A 261 16.24 -10.25 2.60
C GLY A 261 17.48 -11.09 2.25
N THR A 262 17.48 -11.65 1.05
CA THR A 262 18.48 -12.61 0.55
C THR A 262 19.82 -11.95 0.27
N LEU A 263 19.80 -10.78 -0.37
CA LEU A 263 21.01 -10.06 -0.78
C LEU A 263 21.66 -9.26 0.37
N GLY A 264 21.09 -9.30 1.57
CA GLY A 264 21.66 -8.64 2.75
C GLY A 264 21.97 -7.17 2.51
N TRP A 265 23.23 -6.76 2.74
CA TRP A 265 23.69 -5.38 2.54
C TRP A 265 23.72 -4.93 1.08
N ILE A 266 23.91 -5.86 0.14
CA ILE A 266 23.82 -5.53 -1.30
C ILE A 266 22.37 -5.12 -1.61
N GLY A 267 21.40 -5.85 -1.06
CA GLY A 267 19.98 -5.49 -1.17
C GLY A 267 19.68 -4.10 -0.60
N VAL A 268 20.20 -3.80 0.60
CA VAL A 268 20.08 -2.46 1.21
C VAL A 268 20.64 -1.38 0.29
N LEU A 269 21.84 -1.59 -0.27
CA LEU A 269 22.48 -0.63 -1.17
C LEU A 269 21.63 -0.39 -2.42
N LEU A 270 21.12 -1.44 -3.05
CA LEU A 270 20.24 -1.33 -4.23
C LEU A 270 18.97 -0.53 -3.91
N THR A 271 18.30 -0.83 -2.80
CA THR A 271 17.11 -0.10 -2.33
C THR A 271 17.40 1.38 -2.12
N VAL A 272 18.54 1.69 -1.49
CA VAL A 272 18.98 3.07 -1.25
C VAL A 272 19.29 3.81 -2.55
N VAL A 273 20.03 3.18 -3.48
CA VAL A 273 20.35 3.77 -4.79
C VAL A 273 19.07 4.06 -5.57
N CYS A 274 18.15 3.09 -5.64
CA CYS A 274 16.87 3.30 -6.30
C CYS A 274 16.04 4.41 -5.62
N LEU A 275 16.06 4.49 -4.29
CA LEU A 275 15.37 5.55 -3.54
C LEU A 275 15.95 6.95 -3.83
N LEU A 276 17.26 7.06 -4.08
CA LEU A 276 17.88 8.32 -4.46
C LEU A 276 17.41 8.79 -5.84
N VAL A 277 17.38 7.89 -6.82
CA VAL A 277 16.98 8.23 -8.20
C VAL A 277 15.47 8.42 -8.38
N THR A 278 14.64 8.15 -7.36
CA THR A 278 13.22 8.59 -7.40
C THR A 278 13.07 10.10 -7.20
N LEU A 279 14.07 10.75 -6.57
CA LEU A 279 14.06 12.19 -6.27
C LEU A 279 12.82 12.64 -5.48
N VAL A 280 12.37 11.85 -4.50
CA VAL A 280 11.23 12.18 -3.63
C VAL A 280 11.72 12.51 -2.22
N ARG A 281 11.75 13.80 -1.88
CA ARG A 281 12.28 14.30 -0.60
C ARG A 281 11.50 13.79 0.62
N SER A 282 10.17 13.77 0.54
CA SER A 282 9.30 13.34 1.64
C SER A 282 9.53 11.88 2.05
N ALA A 283 9.98 11.01 1.14
CA ALA A 283 10.31 9.62 1.44
C ALA A 283 11.51 9.49 2.39
N TRP A 284 12.52 10.33 2.22
CA TRP A 284 13.68 10.40 3.11
C TRP A 284 13.31 10.92 4.49
N LEU A 285 12.44 11.95 4.55
CA LEU A 285 11.89 12.44 5.80
C LEU A 285 11.14 11.33 6.55
N ILE A 286 10.30 10.56 5.85
CA ILE A 286 9.54 9.44 6.43
C ILE A 286 10.51 8.37 6.95
N ALA A 287 11.49 7.95 6.14
CA ALA A 287 12.52 7.01 6.58
C ALA A 287 13.27 7.51 7.83
N PHE A 288 13.64 8.79 7.85
CA PHE A 288 14.33 9.42 8.98
C PHE A 288 13.47 9.41 10.25
N VAL A 289 12.21 9.85 10.17
CA VAL A 289 11.28 9.84 11.32
C VAL A 289 11.04 8.42 11.83
N MET A 290 10.85 7.45 10.92
CA MET A 290 10.71 6.04 11.27
C MET A 290 11.96 5.50 11.99
N LEU A 291 13.16 5.78 11.45
CA LEU A 291 14.42 5.37 12.07
C LEU A 291 14.57 5.98 13.46
N LEU A 292 14.33 7.28 13.59
CA LEU A 292 14.42 7.99 14.86
C LEU A 292 13.44 7.40 15.89
N ALA A 293 12.18 7.21 15.53
CA ALA A 293 11.17 6.61 16.40
C ALA A 293 11.53 5.17 16.82
N TYR A 294 12.06 4.35 15.91
CA TYR A 294 12.53 2.99 16.22
C TYR A 294 13.72 3.00 17.19
N ILE A 295 14.70 3.88 16.95
CA ILE A 295 15.90 4.01 17.77
C ILE A 295 15.56 4.55 19.17
N LEU A 296 14.71 5.58 19.26
CA LEU A 296 14.29 6.16 20.54
C LEU A 296 13.50 5.15 21.39
N SER A 297 12.62 4.36 20.77
CA SER A 297 11.85 3.31 21.45
C SER A 297 12.64 2.03 21.77
N SER A 298 13.81 1.84 21.17
CA SER A 298 14.71 0.73 21.49
C SER A 298 15.36 0.90 22.87
N SER A 299 15.71 -0.17 23.58
CA SER A 299 16.48 -0.12 24.84
C SER A 299 17.94 -0.56 24.68
N SER A 300 18.35 -0.93 23.45
CA SER A 300 19.64 -1.57 23.20
C SER A 300 20.82 -0.59 23.22
N LYS A 301 21.96 -1.01 23.78
CA LYS A 301 23.25 -0.29 23.67
C LYS A 301 23.78 -0.23 22.22
N GLY A 302 23.23 -1.04 21.32
CA GLY A 302 23.60 -1.09 19.89
C GLY A 302 23.06 0.06 19.02
N LYS A 303 22.28 1.00 19.56
CA LYS A 303 21.72 2.15 18.81
C LYS A 303 22.79 2.97 18.10
N TRP A 304 23.90 3.23 18.79
CA TRP A 304 25.03 3.98 18.23
C TRP A 304 25.72 3.25 17.08
N LYS A 305 25.76 1.91 17.13
CA LYS A 305 26.28 1.09 16.02
C LYS A 305 25.40 1.23 14.78
N THR A 306 24.08 1.21 14.95
CA THR A 306 23.14 1.38 13.83
C THR A 306 23.20 2.80 13.26
N LEU A 307 23.26 3.83 14.10
CA LEU A 307 23.47 5.22 13.67
C LEU A 307 24.79 5.38 12.91
N PHE A 308 25.87 4.77 13.41
CA PHE A 308 27.18 4.80 12.75
C PHE A 308 27.16 4.09 11.38
N GLN A 309 26.50 2.93 11.27
CA GLN A 309 26.31 2.24 9.99
C GLN A 309 25.53 3.10 8.99
N LEU A 310 24.52 3.84 9.46
CA LEU A 310 23.76 4.78 8.63
C LEU A 310 24.62 5.96 8.18
N ALA A 311 25.44 6.52 9.08
CA ALA A 311 26.35 7.60 8.74
C ALA A 311 27.37 7.17 7.68
N ILE A 312 27.91 5.95 7.79
CA ILE A 312 28.81 5.37 6.78
C ILE A 312 28.10 5.20 5.45
N VAL A 313 26.89 4.61 5.43
CA VAL A 313 26.13 4.45 4.18
C VAL A 313 25.83 5.81 3.56
N GLY A 314 25.37 6.79 4.35
CA GLY A 314 25.13 8.16 3.89
C GLY A 314 26.38 8.82 3.30
N LEU A 315 27.54 8.66 3.96
CA LEU A 315 28.82 9.16 3.47
C LEU A 315 29.24 8.49 2.16
N LEU A 316 29.10 7.16 2.06
CA LEU A 316 29.40 6.42 0.84
C LEU A 316 28.52 6.89 -0.32
N LEU A 317 27.22 7.11 -0.10
CA LEU A 317 26.34 7.65 -1.13
C LEU A 317 26.74 9.07 -1.52
N TYR A 318 27.05 9.94 -0.55
CA TYR A 318 27.50 11.30 -0.84
C TYR A 318 28.75 11.31 -1.74
N ILE A 319 29.65 10.34 -1.58
CA ILE A 319 30.85 10.20 -2.41
C ILE A 319 30.56 9.55 -3.77
N ILE A 320 29.67 8.55 -3.82
CA ILE A 320 29.41 7.72 -5.01
C ILE A 320 28.45 8.41 -5.97
N VAL A 321 27.37 9.02 -5.46
CA VAL A 321 26.28 9.57 -6.28
C VAL A 321 26.77 10.61 -7.29
N PRO A 322 27.63 11.59 -6.93
CA PRO A 322 28.14 12.57 -7.89
C PRO A 322 28.99 11.97 -9.02
N LYS A 323 29.46 10.73 -8.86
CA LYS A 323 30.30 10.02 -9.85
C LYS A 323 29.50 9.11 -10.78
N LEU A 324 28.18 9.01 -10.59
CA LEU A 324 27.32 8.22 -11.46
C LEU A 324 27.09 8.96 -12.79
N PRO A 325 26.99 8.25 -13.93
CA PRO A 325 26.56 8.86 -15.19
C PRO A 325 25.21 9.56 -15.00
N GLY A 326 25.08 10.82 -15.46
CA GLY A 326 23.84 11.60 -15.29
C GLY A 326 23.65 12.20 -13.89
N ALA A 327 24.68 12.18 -13.04
CA ALA A 327 24.61 12.72 -11.69
C ALA A 327 24.39 14.23 -11.63
N GLU A 328 24.62 15.01 -12.69
CA GLU A 328 24.44 16.47 -12.67
C GLU A 328 23.00 16.85 -12.28
N GLY A 329 22.01 16.19 -12.87
CA GLY A 329 20.60 16.37 -12.51
C GLY A 329 20.28 15.90 -11.10
N LEU A 330 20.87 14.79 -10.65
CA LEU A 330 20.71 14.28 -9.28
C LEU A 330 21.36 15.21 -8.25
N VAL A 331 22.55 15.75 -8.53
CA VAL A 331 23.33 16.65 -7.66
C VAL A 331 22.65 18.00 -7.55
N ALA A 332 22.16 18.58 -8.65
CA ALA A 332 21.39 19.83 -8.62
C ALA A 332 20.14 19.70 -7.72
N ARG A 333 19.47 18.55 -7.78
CA ARG A 333 18.30 18.25 -6.92
C ARG A 333 18.72 17.92 -5.47
N MET A 334 19.87 17.30 -5.25
CA MET A 334 20.44 17.10 -3.90
C MET A 334 20.86 18.42 -3.23
N GLN A 335 21.34 19.39 -3.99
CA GLN A 335 21.64 20.73 -3.47
C GLN A 335 20.36 21.43 -2.99
N THR A 336 19.24 21.24 -3.69
CA THR A 336 17.93 21.74 -3.23
C THR A 336 17.40 21.04 -1.98
N LEU A 337 17.95 19.88 -1.57
CA LEU A 337 17.62 19.23 -0.29
C LEU A 337 18.35 19.88 0.90
N THR A 338 19.53 20.46 0.67
CA THR A 338 20.33 21.12 1.72
C THR A 338 19.94 22.57 1.97
N ASP A 339 19.28 23.21 1.01
CA ASP A 339 18.89 24.62 1.09
C ASP A 339 17.46 24.79 1.63
N ILE A 340 17.29 24.57 2.94
CA ILE A 340 15.97 24.60 3.62
C ILE A 340 15.39 26.03 3.62
N GLN A 341 16.22 27.07 3.54
CA GLN A 341 15.79 28.47 3.67
C GLN A 341 15.11 29.01 2.40
N GLN A 342 15.23 28.33 1.25
CA GLN A 342 14.57 28.67 -0.01
C GLN A 342 13.73 27.50 -0.56
N ASP A 343 13.25 26.59 0.29
CA ASP A 343 12.45 25.45 -0.18
C ASP A 343 11.07 25.92 -0.67
N HIS A 344 10.98 26.15 -1.98
CA HIS A 344 9.76 26.50 -2.70
C HIS A 344 8.61 25.55 -2.34
N SER A 345 8.88 24.24 -2.24
CA SER A 345 7.86 23.23 -1.92
C SER A 345 7.36 23.30 -0.47
N TYR A 346 8.15 23.82 0.47
CA TYR A 346 7.66 24.06 1.83
C TYR A 346 6.77 25.31 1.88
N ASN A 347 7.18 26.38 1.20
CA ASN A 347 6.43 27.63 1.15
C ASN A 347 5.09 27.47 0.44
N GLU A 348 5.03 26.73 -0.68
CA GLU A 348 3.76 26.39 -1.37
C GLU A 348 2.78 25.66 -0.45
N ARG A 349 3.26 24.77 0.43
CA ARG A 349 2.38 24.04 1.37
C ARG A 349 1.88 24.91 2.51
N LEU A 350 2.71 25.86 2.96
CA LEU A 350 2.30 26.83 3.96
C LEU A 350 1.27 27.80 3.38
N ASP A 351 1.47 28.24 2.14
CA ASP A 351 0.52 29.08 1.40
C ASP A 351 -0.80 28.34 1.13
N LEU A 352 -0.72 27.07 0.72
CA LEU A 352 -1.89 26.18 0.59
C LEU A 352 -2.66 26.09 1.91
N LEU A 353 -1.97 25.99 3.06
CA LEU A 353 -2.62 25.99 4.37
C LEU A 353 -3.38 27.30 4.61
N HIS A 354 -2.76 28.46 4.34
CA HIS A 354 -3.40 29.75 4.50
C HIS A 354 -4.62 29.93 3.57
N THR A 355 -4.51 29.44 2.34
CA THR A 355 -5.57 29.59 1.32
C THR A 355 -6.74 28.61 1.54
N MET A 356 -6.47 27.40 2.01
CA MET A 356 -7.51 26.37 2.20
C MET A 356 -8.16 26.37 3.58
N LEU A 357 -7.55 27.04 4.58
CA LEU A 357 -8.16 27.20 5.90
C LEU A 357 -9.55 27.87 5.85
N PRO A 358 -9.74 29.01 5.14
CA PRO A 358 -11.06 29.59 4.93
C PRO A 358 -12.06 28.59 4.32
N ALA A 359 -11.65 27.83 3.29
CA ALA A 359 -12.50 26.84 2.63
C ALA A 359 -12.97 25.74 3.61
N ILE A 360 -12.09 25.26 4.49
CA ILE A 360 -12.43 24.29 5.54
C ILE A 360 -13.40 24.92 6.56
N THR A 361 -13.16 26.16 6.98
CA THR A 361 -14.04 26.82 7.97
C THR A 361 -15.42 27.14 7.42
N SER A 362 -15.53 27.50 6.13
CA SER A 362 -16.81 27.76 5.47
C SER A 362 -17.61 26.50 5.17
N ASN A 363 -16.95 25.34 5.08
CA ASN A 363 -17.61 24.05 4.86
C ASN A 363 -17.14 23.01 5.90
N PRO A 364 -17.63 23.08 7.15
CA PRO A 364 -17.21 22.18 8.22
C PRO A 364 -17.64 20.72 8.01
N VAL A 365 -18.59 20.48 7.10
CA VAL A 365 -19.07 19.15 6.71
C VAL A 365 -18.06 18.44 5.80
N GLY A 366 -17.23 19.19 5.09
CA GLY A 366 -16.31 18.67 4.08
C GLY A 366 -16.99 18.39 2.73
N GLN A 367 -16.24 17.76 1.84
CA GLN A 367 -16.60 17.43 0.47
C GLN A 367 -16.83 15.93 0.25
N GLY A 368 -16.59 15.10 1.26
CA GLY A 368 -16.85 13.66 1.23
C GLY A 368 -15.76 12.86 0.52
N ILE A 369 -15.81 11.54 0.69
CA ILE A 369 -14.91 10.61 -0.01
C ILE A 369 -15.15 10.72 -1.53
N GLY A 370 -14.07 10.75 -2.32
CA GLY A 370 -14.14 11.00 -3.76
C GLY A 370 -13.78 12.43 -4.18
N SER A 371 -13.59 13.35 -3.22
CA SER A 371 -13.37 14.77 -3.51
C SER A 371 -11.91 15.17 -3.72
N VAL A 372 -10.95 14.34 -3.29
CA VAL A 372 -9.52 14.67 -3.32
C VAL A 372 -8.74 13.48 -3.87
N GLY A 373 -7.75 13.76 -4.72
CA GLY A 373 -6.81 12.75 -5.22
C GLY A 373 -7.19 12.15 -6.58
N ILE A 374 -6.55 11.02 -6.91
CA ILE A 374 -6.59 10.41 -8.25
C ILE A 374 -8.00 9.93 -8.65
N GLY A 375 -8.87 9.62 -7.68
CA GLY A 375 -10.25 9.22 -7.94
C GLY A 375 -11.02 10.23 -8.80
N THR A 376 -10.69 11.52 -8.67
CA THR A 376 -11.31 12.63 -9.44
C THR A 376 -11.24 12.43 -10.96
N LYS A 377 -10.31 11.61 -11.48
CA LYS A 377 -10.24 11.24 -12.90
C LYS A 377 -11.50 10.56 -13.43
N LEU A 378 -12.23 9.86 -12.57
CA LEU A 378 -13.40 9.08 -12.98
C LEU A 378 -14.58 9.98 -13.39
N ASP A 379 -14.63 11.23 -12.92
CA ASP A 379 -15.71 12.19 -13.25
C ASP A 379 -15.24 13.32 -14.19
N ASN A 380 -13.92 13.45 -14.39
CA ASN A 380 -13.30 14.49 -15.23
C ASN A 380 -12.78 13.94 -16.56
N GLY A 381 -13.47 12.98 -17.17
CA GLY A 381 -13.11 12.46 -18.50
C GLY A 381 -11.74 11.78 -18.59
N GLY A 382 -11.11 11.43 -17.46
CA GLY A 382 -9.74 10.88 -17.39
C GLY A 382 -8.68 11.86 -16.88
N ASP A 383 -9.01 13.14 -16.75
CA ASP A 383 -8.11 14.21 -16.31
C ASP A 383 -8.18 14.41 -14.79
N LEU A 384 -7.11 14.91 -14.17
CA LEU A 384 -7.13 15.20 -12.73
C LEU A 384 -8.07 16.39 -12.46
N GLY A 385 -8.99 16.23 -11.50
CA GLY A 385 -9.83 17.33 -11.05
C GLY A 385 -9.03 18.40 -10.28
N GLU A 386 -9.66 19.54 -9.99
CA GLU A 386 -9.04 20.68 -9.30
C GLU A 386 -8.42 20.30 -7.94
N LEU A 387 -9.05 19.39 -7.21
CA LEU A 387 -8.56 18.84 -5.94
C LEU A 387 -7.82 17.50 -6.12
N GLY A 388 -7.43 17.17 -7.35
CA GLY A 388 -6.73 15.93 -7.69
C GLY A 388 -5.30 15.84 -7.15
N ILE A 389 -4.67 17.00 -6.89
CA ILE A 389 -3.36 17.12 -6.26
C ILE A 389 -3.53 17.92 -4.97
N MET A 390 -3.20 17.31 -3.83
CA MET A 390 -3.31 17.94 -2.52
C MET A 390 -2.03 17.68 -1.73
N ASP A 391 -1.09 18.61 -1.81
CA ASP A 391 0.24 18.51 -1.19
C ASP A 391 0.23 18.85 0.32
N ASN A 392 -0.87 18.54 1.00
CA ASN A 392 -1.00 18.60 2.45
C ASN A 392 -2.08 17.60 2.92
N GLY A 393 -1.64 16.53 3.58
CA GLY A 393 -2.51 15.47 4.06
C GLY A 393 -3.47 15.89 5.17
N TYR A 394 -3.11 16.87 6.00
CA TYR A 394 -4.05 17.41 7.00
C TYR A 394 -5.23 18.10 6.31
N ILE A 395 -4.94 18.98 5.35
CA ILE A 395 -5.96 19.66 4.55
C ILE A 395 -6.80 18.63 3.80
N ALA A 396 -6.17 17.63 3.16
CA ALA A 396 -6.87 16.56 2.47
C ALA A 396 -7.87 15.83 3.39
N ILE A 397 -7.48 15.50 4.63
CA ILE A 397 -8.35 14.84 5.61
C ILE A 397 -9.53 15.75 5.98
N PHE A 398 -9.29 17.02 6.31
CA PHE A 398 -10.37 17.95 6.67
C PHE A 398 -11.32 18.23 5.49
N LEU A 399 -10.80 18.35 4.28
CA LEU A 399 -11.63 18.49 3.07
C LEU A 399 -12.44 17.22 2.80
N THR A 400 -11.84 16.05 2.92
CA THR A 400 -12.53 14.77 2.62
C THR A 400 -13.59 14.45 3.68
N PHE A 401 -13.25 14.57 4.96
CA PHE A 401 -14.05 14.05 6.06
C PHE A 401 -14.73 15.13 6.92
N GLY A 402 -14.53 16.41 6.61
CA GLY A 402 -15.00 17.51 7.45
C GLY A 402 -14.35 17.50 8.85
N ILE A 403 -14.80 18.40 9.71
CA ILE A 403 -14.29 18.51 11.08
C ILE A 403 -14.67 17.26 11.89
N CYS A 404 -15.91 16.77 11.71
CA CYS A 404 -16.41 15.61 12.43
C CYS A 404 -15.64 14.33 12.09
N GLY A 405 -15.52 13.99 10.80
CA GLY A 405 -14.79 12.79 10.40
C GLY A 405 -13.29 12.90 10.68
N ALA A 406 -12.68 14.09 10.52
CA ALA A 406 -11.28 14.31 10.93
C ALA A 406 -11.05 14.04 12.43
N PHE A 407 -11.98 14.44 13.30
CA PHE A 407 -11.90 14.12 14.74
C PHE A 407 -11.85 12.62 14.99
N PHE A 408 -12.68 11.83 14.31
CA PHE A 408 -12.68 10.37 14.43
C PHE A 408 -11.43 9.74 13.83
N PHE A 409 -10.94 10.24 12.69
CA PHE A 409 -9.69 9.80 12.08
C PHE A 409 -8.50 9.98 13.03
N PHE A 410 -8.27 11.20 13.53
CA PHE A 410 -7.18 11.49 14.47
C PHE A 410 -7.39 10.78 15.81
N GLY A 411 -8.65 10.64 16.26
CA GLY A 411 -9.01 9.83 17.43
C GLY A 411 -8.58 8.37 17.29
N GLY A 412 -8.80 7.77 16.11
CA GLY A 412 -8.35 6.42 15.77
C GLY A 412 -6.82 6.28 15.83
N LEU A 413 -6.09 7.25 15.28
CA LEU A 413 -4.63 7.30 15.38
C LEU A 413 -4.14 7.41 16.82
N ILE A 414 -4.81 8.21 17.66
CA ILE A 414 -4.50 8.35 19.10
C ILE A 414 -4.73 7.02 19.84
N VAL A 415 -5.81 6.31 19.52
CA VAL A 415 -6.09 4.99 20.11
C VAL A 415 -4.99 3.99 19.76
N ILE A 416 -4.53 3.99 18.51
CA ILE A 416 -3.43 3.11 18.06
C ILE A 416 -2.14 3.41 18.81
N ILE A 417 -1.69 4.66 18.86
CA ILE A 417 -0.42 4.98 19.54
C ILE A 417 -0.49 4.68 21.03
N LYS A 418 -1.60 4.99 21.71
CA LYS A 418 -1.78 4.63 23.13
C LYS A 418 -1.61 3.12 23.34
N ARG A 419 -2.18 2.30 22.46
CA ARG A 419 -2.03 0.84 22.53
C ARG A 419 -0.60 0.39 22.27
N LEU A 420 0.07 0.96 21.26
CA LEU A 420 1.48 0.64 20.96
C LEU A 420 2.40 1.00 22.13
N LEU A 421 2.22 2.17 22.74
CA LEU A 421 3.01 2.60 23.90
C LEU A 421 2.85 1.66 25.10
N VAL A 422 1.62 1.22 25.39
CA VAL A 422 1.37 0.21 26.42
C VAL A 422 2.11 -1.10 26.12
N ARG A 423 2.04 -1.60 24.88
CA ARG A 423 2.75 -2.83 24.48
C ARG A 423 4.28 -2.69 24.50
N ILE A 424 4.81 -1.49 24.27
CA ILE A 424 6.26 -1.22 24.43
C ILE A 424 6.64 -1.32 25.92
N ALA A 425 5.80 -0.80 26.81
CA ALA A 425 6.04 -0.86 28.25
C ALA A 425 6.01 -2.30 28.82
N GLU A 426 5.24 -3.21 28.21
CA GLU A 426 5.15 -4.63 28.59
C GLU A 426 6.49 -5.39 28.39
N ARG A 427 7.41 -4.91 27.54
CA ARG A 427 8.76 -5.49 27.32
C ARG A 427 8.81 -6.97 26.89
N ASN A 428 7.81 -7.43 26.14
CA ASN A 428 7.74 -8.83 25.66
C ASN A 428 8.66 -9.17 24.47
N SER A 429 8.77 -10.46 24.09
CA SER A 429 9.59 -10.93 22.95
C SER A 429 9.21 -10.31 21.59
N SER A 430 8.00 -9.78 21.48
CA SER A 430 7.48 -9.11 20.29
C SER A 430 7.93 -7.65 20.11
N GLN A 431 8.82 -7.13 20.98
CA GLN A 431 9.28 -5.73 20.96
C GLN A 431 9.71 -5.19 19.58
N PRO A 432 10.50 -5.90 18.76
CA PRO A 432 10.93 -5.37 17.46
C PRO A 432 9.76 -5.01 16.53
N TYR A 433 8.71 -5.84 16.51
CA TYR A 433 7.52 -5.60 15.70
C TYR A 433 6.70 -4.40 16.20
N ILE A 434 6.58 -4.26 17.52
CA ILE A 434 5.84 -3.16 18.14
C ILE A 434 6.57 -1.82 17.89
N ARG A 435 7.91 -1.82 17.98
CA ARG A 435 8.74 -0.64 17.66
C ARG A 435 8.66 -0.28 16.20
N LEU A 436 8.62 -1.27 15.30
CA LEU A 436 8.42 -1.04 13.87
C LEU A 436 7.04 -0.41 13.62
N ALA A 437 5.97 -0.90 14.26
CA ALA A 437 4.65 -0.30 14.16
C ALA A 437 4.61 1.14 14.69
N LEU A 438 5.25 1.44 15.82
CA LEU A 438 5.36 2.81 16.35
C LEU A 438 6.12 3.71 15.37
N ALA A 439 7.23 3.22 14.82
CA ALA A 439 8.01 3.93 13.82
C ALA A 439 7.18 4.24 12.58
N THR A 440 6.46 3.25 12.03
CA THR A 440 5.56 3.45 10.88
C THR A 440 4.43 4.43 11.20
N TRP A 441 3.83 4.35 12.40
CA TRP A 441 2.82 5.33 12.82
C TRP A 441 3.39 6.75 12.86
N ALA A 442 4.58 6.94 13.44
CA ALA A 442 5.22 8.25 13.51
C ALA A 442 5.57 8.79 12.12
N GLY A 443 6.10 7.93 11.24
CA GLY A 443 6.36 8.27 9.84
C GLY A 443 5.09 8.62 9.07
N ALA A 444 4.00 7.87 9.27
CA ALA A 444 2.70 8.13 8.65
C ALA A 444 2.11 9.47 9.08
N VAL A 445 2.15 9.79 10.38
CA VAL A 445 1.69 11.10 10.89
C VAL A 445 2.57 12.24 10.35
N ALA A 446 3.90 12.08 10.35
CA ALA A 446 4.80 13.09 9.77
C ALA A 446 4.57 13.27 8.25
N SER A 447 4.17 12.20 7.55
CA SER A 447 3.88 12.28 6.11
C SER A 447 2.68 13.17 5.77
N LEU A 448 1.75 13.39 6.71
CA LEU A 448 0.59 14.26 6.52
C LEU A 448 0.96 15.72 6.25
N ILE A 449 2.18 16.16 6.60
CA ILE A 449 2.68 17.47 6.20
C ILE A 449 2.85 17.56 4.67
N SER A 450 3.07 16.42 4.01
CA SER A 450 3.30 16.35 2.57
C SER A 450 2.08 15.90 1.77
N ASP A 451 1.38 14.86 2.23
CA ASP A 451 0.30 14.22 1.47
C ASP A 451 -0.47 13.26 2.40
N ASN A 452 -1.71 12.94 2.05
CA ASN A 452 -2.47 11.91 2.74
C ASN A 452 -2.04 10.51 2.29
N GLY A 453 -1.19 9.87 3.10
CA GLY A 453 -0.67 8.52 2.84
C GLY A 453 -1.57 7.36 3.29
N PHE A 454 -2.74 7.59 3.88
CA PHE A 454 -3.59 6.54 4.44
C PHE A 454 -4.48 5.75 3.44
N PRO A 455 -4.81 6.26 2.24
CA PRO A 455 -5.42 5.45 1.19
C PRO A 455 -4.38 4.71 0.32
N GLY A 456 -4.85 3.70 -0.43
CA GLY A 456 -4.11 3.02 -1.48
C GLY A 456 -2.89 2.24 -0.99
N MET A 457 -1.82 2.21 -1.78
CA MET A 457 -0.60 1.43 -1.50
C MET A 457 0.09 1.86 -0.20
N ARG A 458 0.20 3.16 0.04
CA ARG A 458 0.84 3.69 1.25
C ARG A 458 0.04 3.30 2.47
N GLY A 459 -1.29 3.44 2.40
CA GLY A 459 -2.21 2.96 3.42
C GLY A 459 -2.02 1.47 3.70
N TYR A 460 -1.91 0.67 2.65
CA TYR A 460 -1.69 -0.78 2.78
C TYR A 460 -0.42 -1.10 3.58
N LEU A 461 0.70 -0.43 3.30
CA LEU A 461 1.94 -0.62 4.04
C LEU A 461 1.84 -0.13 5.50
N ILE A 462 1.20 1.02 5.72
CA ILE A 462 1.00 1.60 7.07
C ILE A 462 0.18 0.64 7.93
N TRP A 463 -0.98 0.21 7.44
CA TRP A 463 -1.87 -0.68 8.18
C TRP A 463 -1.27 -2.08 8.36
N MET A 464 -0.48 -2.57 7.39
CA MET A 464 0.25 -3.83 7.54
C MET A 464 1.22 -3.75 8.72
N MET A 465 2.10 -2.74 8.75
CA MET A 465 3.11 -2.61 9.80
C MET A 465 2.48 -2.33 11.18
N ILE A 466 1.46 -1.47 11.23
CA ILE A 466 0.71 -1.18 12.47
C ILE A 466 0.05 -2.47 12.98
N GLY A 467 -0.64 -3.21 12.11
CA GLY A 467 -1.30 -4.46 12.48
C GLY A 467 -0.32 -5.52 13.00
N ILE A 468 0.86 -5.63 12.38
CA ILE A 468 1.93 -6.53 12.82
C ILE A 468 2.32 -6.20 14.27
N GLY A 469 2.57 -4.94 14.61
CA GLY A 469 2.94 -4.56 15.98
C GLY A 469 1.79 -4.65 16.98
N LEU A 470 0.56 -4.35 16.57
CA LEU A 470 -0.62 -4.40 17.45
C LEU A 470 -0.99 -5.83 17.86
N TRP A 471 -0.78 -6.84 17.01
CA TRP A 471 -1.18 -8.22 17.27
C TRP A 471 -0.06 -9.27 17.12
N ALA A 472 1.22 -8.87 17.09
CA ALA A 472 2.32 -9.82 17.22
C ALA A 472 2.15 -10.67 18.49
N LYS A 473 2.16 -12.01 18.33
CA LYS A 473 2.09 -12.97 19.44
C LYS A 473 3.47 -13.42 19.88
N ASP A 474 3.66 -13.48 21.19
CA ASP A 474 4.85 -14.04 21.81
C ASP A 474 4.91 -15.55 21.61
N VAL A 475 6.11 -16.08 21.34
CA VAL A 475 6.36 -17.52 21.19
C VAL A 475 6.18 -18.26 22.54
N ILE A 476 6.27 -17.55 23.67
CA ILE A 476 6.28 -18.12 25.03
C ILE A 476 4.85 -18.32 25.59
N ALA A 477 3.85 -17.60 25.09
CA ALA A 477 2.49 -17.64 25.62
C ALA A 477 1.73 -18.97 25.36
N GLU A 478 2.27 -19.88 24.54
CA GLU A 478 1.71 -21.23 24.32
C GLU A 478 2.31 -22.29 25.26
N ARG A 479 3.26 -21.94 26.15
CA ARG A 479 3.84 -22.86 27.15
C ARG A 479 3.23 -22.72 28.56
N ARG A 480 2.16 -21.94 28.72
CA ARG A 480 1.42 -21.82 29.98
C ARG A 480 -0.03 -22.18 29.79
#